data_AF-A0A1M5V6F5-F1
#
_entry.id   AF-A0A1M5V6F5-F1
#
_cell.length_a   1.000
_cell.length_b   1.000
_cell.length_c   1.000
_cell.angle_alpha   90.00
_cell.angle_beta   90.00
_cell.angle_gamma   90.00
#
_symmetry.space_group_name_H-M   'P 1'
#
loop_
_entity.id
_entity.type
_entity.pdbx_description
1 polymer ?
#
loop_
_entity_poly.entity_id
_entity_poly.type
_entity_poly.pdbx_seq_one_letter_code
_entity_poly.pdbx_strand_id
1 'polypeptide(L)'
;MKINEFINKHKIQEKILNSFSHIVNSNKIKDLNIEDKEIPIDIKKIDYKQTELNQHSFQTSILKNKKEIGCYAVFFTNDGNEIDDFFVIN
;
A
#
# COMPACT_ATOMS: atom_id res chain seq x y z
N MET A 1 -10.92 19.06 -3.20
CA MET A 1 -9.44 18.95 -3.33
C MET A 1 -9.17 17.98 -4.47
N LYS A 2 -8.28 18.32 -5.42
CA LYS A 2 -7.91 17.38 -6.47
C LYS A 2 -7.08 16.24 -5.88
N ILE A 3 -7.16 15.03 -6.43
CA ILE A 3 -6.43 13.88 -5.89
C ILE A 3 -4.91 14.12 -5.81
N ASN A 4 -4.32 14.77 -6.81
CA ASN A 4 -2.89 15.12 -6.79
C ASN A 4 -2.53 16.08 -5.64
N GLU A 5 -3.44 16.99 -5.26
CA GLU A 5 -3.25 17.86 -4.10
C GLU A 5 -3.32 17.05 -2.80
N PHE A 6 -4.27 16.11 -2.69
CA PHE A 6 -4.36 15.19 -1.54
C PHE A 6 -3.06 14.39 -1.37
N ILE A 7 -2.58 13.77 -2.46
CA ILE A 7 -1.36 12.94 -2.48
C ILE A 7 -0.16 13.74 -1.97
N ASN A 8 0.02 14.97 -2.49
CA ASN A 8 1.15 15.81 -2.12
C ASN A 8 1.02 16.35 -0.70
N LYS A 9 -0.15 16.87 -0.32
CA LYS A 9 -0.41 17.44 1.01
C LYS A 9 -0.17 16.43 2.12
N HIS A 10 -0.61 15.19 1.93
CA HIS A 10 -0.55 14.14 2.94
C HIS A 10 0.65 13.19 2.76
N LYS A 11 1.52 13.45 1.78
CA LYS A 11 2.70 12.63 1.46
C LYS A 11 2.36 11.14 1.31
N ILE A 12 1.32 10.85 0.54
CA ILE A 12 0.72 9.50 0.47
C ILE A 12 1.73 8.43 0.05
N GLN A 13 2.63 8.72 -0.89
CA GLN A 13 3.66 7.77 -1.30
C GLN A 13 4.60 7.38 -0.14
N GLU A 14 5.00 8.34 0.69
CA GLU A 14 5.85 8.08 1.87
C GLU A 14 5.10 7.22 2.89
N LYS A 15 3.82 7.50 3.12
CA LYS A 15 2.97 6.72 4.03
C LYS A 15 2.79 5.28 3.55
N ILE A 16 2.53 5.06 2.25
CA ILE A 16 2.43 3.72 1.65
C ILE A 16 3.72 2.93 1.89
N LEU A 17 4.89 3.53 1.60
CA LEU A 17 6.18 2.88 1.80
C LEU A 17 6.44 2.52 3.26
N ASN A 18 6.12 3.43 4.17
CA ASN A 18 6.32 3.23 5.60
C ASN A 18 5.39 2.14 6.16
N SER A 19 4.10 2.17 5.79
CA SER A 19 3.13 1.17 6.25
C SER A 19 3.45 -0.23 5.68
N PHE A 20 3.77 -0.32 4.38
CA PHE A 20 4.24 -1.57 3.77
C PHE A 20 5.48 -2.13 4.47
N SER A 21 6.50 -1.28 4.69
CA SER A 21 7.72 -1.68 5.40
C SER A 21 7.42 -2.16 6.82
N HIS A 22 6.50 -1.49 7.52
CA HIS A 22 6.09 -1.88 8.86
C HIS A 22 5.46 -3.27 8.89
N ILE A 23 4.54 -3.57 7.95
CA ILE A 23 3.87 -4.88 7.86
C ILE A 23 4.88 -5.99 7.58
N VAL A 24 5.74 -5.80 6.58
CA VAL A 24 6.75 -6.80 6.18
C VAL A 24 7.74 -7.06 7.32
N ASN A 25 8.15 -6.01 8.03
CA ASN A 25 9.15 -6.14 9.08
C ASN A 25 8.58 -6.65 10.42
N SER A 26 7.35 -6.29 10.76
CA SER A 26 6.73 -6.64 12.04
C SER A 26 6.14 -8.05 12.07
N ASN A 27 5.87 -8.64 10.90
CA ASN A 27 5.34 -10.00 10.81
C ASN A 27 6.43 -11.04 10.50
N LYS A 28 6.12 -12.31 10.80
CA LYS A 28 6.97 -13.44 10.37
C LYS A 28 6.64 -13.76 8.92
N ILE A 29 7.65 -14.23 8.20
CA ILE A 29 7.57 -14.65 6.80
C ILE A 29 6.39 -15.62 6.56
N LYS A 30 6.21 -16.60 7.46
CA LYS A 30 5.11 -17.57 7.41
C LYS A 30 3.71 -16.96 7.59
N ASP A 31 3.60 -15.86 8.34
CA ASP A 31 2.31 -15.22 8.63
C ASP A 31 1.87 -14.36 7.44
N LEU A 32 2.84 -13.89 6.64
CA LEU A 32 2.61 -13.15 5.40
C LEU A 32 2.52 -14.04 4.16
N ASN A 33 2.70 -15.36 4.30
CA ASN A 33 2.77 -16.31 3.19
C ASN A 33 3.80 -15.91 2.09
N ILE A 34 4.96 -15.41 2.50
CA ILE A 34 6.09 -15.09 1.62
C ILE A 34 7.26 -16.03 1.89
N GLU A 35 8.25 -16.06 1.00
CA GLU A 35 9.46 -16.89 1.20
C GLU A 35 10.57 -16.12 1.93
N ASP A 36 10.62 -14.79 1.72
CA ASP A 36 11.63 -13.87 2.26
C ASP A 36 11.04 -12.45 2.36
N LYS A 37 11.73 -11.55 3.06
CA LYS A 37 11.30 -10.15 3.24
C LYS A 37 11.76 -9.20 2.13
N GLU A 38 12.51 -9.68 1.14
CA GLU A 38 13.03 -8.88 0.02
C GLU A 38 11.98 -8.74 -1.10
N ILE A 39 10.79 -8.29 -0.72
CA ILE A 39 9.65 -8.08 -1.62
C ILE A 39 9.33 -6.58 -1.76
N PRO A 40 9.69 -5.93 -2.88
CA PRO A 40 9.33 -4.54 -3.12
C PRO A 40 7.88 -4.37 -3.59
N ILE A 41 7.34 -3.16 -3.44
CA ILE A 41 6.13 -2.69 -4.14
C ILE A 41 6.48 -1.75 -5.30
N ASP A 42 5.66 -1.71 -6.35
CA ASP A 42 5.83 -0.78 -7.47
C ASP A 42 5.25 0.61 -7.14
N ILE A 43 5.95 1.38 -6.31
CA ILE A 43 5.48 2.71 -5.86
C ILE A 43 5.26 3.72 -7.00
N LYS A 44 5.77 3.44 -8.21
CA LYS A 44 5.53 4.28 -9.39
C LYS A 44 4.19 3.98 -10.06
N LYS A 45 3.60 2.81 -9.77
CA LYS A 45 2.29 2.37 -10.26
C LYS A 45 1.38 2.16 -9.07
N ILE A 46 0.66 3.22 -8.72
CA ILE A 46 -0.35 3.22 -7.67
C ILE A 46 -1.70 3.49 -8.31
N ASP A 47 -2.60 2.53 -8.20
CA ASP A 47 -3.98 2.69 -8.57
C ASP A 47 -4.73 3.42 -7.46
N TYR A 48 -5.56 4.38 -7.84
CA TYR A 48 -6.39 5.16 -6.93
C TYR A 48 -7.87 4.90 -7.18
N LYS A 49 -8.62 4.73 -6.11
CA LYS A 49 -10.09 4.80 -6.12
C LYS A 49 -10.61 5.47 -4.87
N GLN A 50 -11.71 6.19 -5.00
CA GLN A 50 -12.51 6.63 -3.86
C GLN A 50 -13.56 5.55 -3.57
N THR A 51 -13.66 5.11 -2.32
CA THR A 51 -14.67 4.11 -1.92
C THR A 51 -16.05 4.75 -1.75
N GLU A 52 -17.10 3.92 -1.70
CA GLU A 52 -18.47 4.37 -1.42
C GLU A 52 -18.60 5.05 -0.04
N LEU A 53 -17.68 4.77 0.87
CA LEU A 53 -17.59 5.39 2.20
C LEU A 53 -16.77 6.69 2.21
N ASN A 54 -16.48 7.27 1.04
CA ASN A 54 -15.65 8.46 0.88
C ASN A 54 -14.22 8.31 1.45
N GLN A 55 -13.64 7.11 1.39
CA GLN A 55 -12.25 6.88 1.75
C GLN A 55 -11.36 6.87 0.51
N HIS A 56 -10.10 7.23 0.67
CA HIS A 56 -9.11 7.16 -0.40
C HIS A 56 -8.39 5.81 -0.35
N SER A 57 -8.56 4.98 -1.36
CA SER A 57 -7.88 3.69 -1.48
C SER A 57 -6.76 3.81 -2.50
N PHE A 58 -5.56 3.39 -2.10
CA PHE A 58 -4.38 3.32 -2.96
C PHE A 58 -3.88 1.88 -2.98
N GLN A 59 -3.64 1.33 -4.17
CA GLN A 59 -3.18 -0.04 -4.35
C GLN A 59 -1.95 -0.09 -5.25
N THR A 60 -1.01 -0.98 -4.93
CA THR A 60 0.20 -1.22 -5.71
C THR A 60 0.57 -2.70 -5.71
N SER A 61 1.22 -3.16 -6.78
CA SER A 61 1.66 -4.55 -6.92
C SER A 61 2.85 -4.84 -6.00
N ILE A 62 2.84 -6.00 -5.35
CA ILE A 62 3.99 -6.59 -4.68
C ILE A 62 4.76 -7.42 -5.71
N LEU A 63 6.05 -7.16 -5.85
CA LEU A 63 6.90 -7.75 -6.87
C LEU A 63 7.91 -8.70 -6.26
N LYS A 64 8.18 -9.82 -6.95
CA LYS A 64 9.34 -10.68 -6.73
C LYS A 64 9.97 -11.04 -8.06
N ASN A 65 11.28 -10.81 -8.22
CA ASN A 65 11.98 -11.04 -9.48
C ASN A 65 11.30 -10.37 -10.70
N LYS A 66 10.78 -9.15 -10.50
CA LYS A 66 10.01 -8.36 -11.50
C LYS A 66 8.66 -8.97 -11.92
N LYS A 67 8.19 -10.01 -11.23
CA LYS A 67 6.85 -10.57 -11.40
C LYS A 67 5.96 -10.13 -10.25
N GLU A 68 4.71 -9.84 -10.54
CA GLU A 68 3.71 -9.61 -9.50
C GLU A 68 3.39 -10.92 -8.79
N ILE A 69 3.44 -10.88 -7.46
CA ILE A 69 3.11 -12.02 -6.59
C ILE A 69 1.92 -11.71 -5.66
N GLY A 70 1.36 -10.51 -5.76
CA GLY A 70 0.34 -10.03 -4.85
C GLY A 70 0.16 -8.53 -4.95
N CYS A 71 -0.62 -7.98 -4.03
CA CYS A 71 -0.85 -6.54 -3.95
C CYS A 71 -0.87 -6.05 -2.52
N TYR A 72 -0.54 -4.77 -2.38
CA TYR A 72 -0.66 -4.02 -1.16
C TYR A 72 -1.64 -2.87 -1.38
N ALA A 73 -2.65 -2.76 -0.52
CA ALA A 73 -3.61 -1.67 -0.54
C ALA A 73 -3.67 -0.98 0.81
N VAL A 74 -3.85 0.34 0.81
CA VAL A 74 -4.01 1.14 2.02
C VAL A 74 -5.12 2.16 1.84
N PHE A 75 -5.83 2.41 2.93
CA PHE A 75 -7.01 3.28 2.97
C PHE A 75 -6.72 4.49 3.85
N PHE A 76 -7.10 5.67 3.36
CA PHE A 76 -6.98 6.92 4.10
C PHE A 76 -8.32 7.64 4.21
N THR A 77 -8.50 8.30 5.35
CA THR A 77 -9.55 9.32 5.55
C THR A 77 -9.29 10.55 4.67
N ASN A 78 -10.29 11.43 4.54
CA ASN A 78 -10.15 12.72 3.85
C ASN A 78 -9.11 13.66 4.50
N ASP A 79 -8.78 13.43 5.78
CA ASP A 79 -7.72 14.16 6.50
C ASP A 79 -6.33 13.54 6.32
N GLY A 80 -6.23 12.45 5.55
CA GLY A 80 -4.99 11.75 5.26
C GLY A 80 -4.50 10.84 6.38
N ASN A 81 -5.34 10.51 7.36
CA ASN A 81 -5.03 9.48 8.36
C ASN A 81 -5.31 8.09 7.79
N GLU A 82 -4.39 7.16 8.03
CA GLU A 82 -4.52 5.75 7.65
C GLU A 82 -5.66 5.09 8.43
N ILE A 83 -6.49 4.32 7.74
CA ILE A 83 -7.65 3.62 8.29
C ILE A 83 -7.33 2.14 8.46
N ASP A 84 -6.84 1.55 7.37
CA ASP A 84 -6.61 0.12 7.26
C ASP A 84 -5.68 -0.17 6.08
N ASP A 85 -5.10 -1.36 6.09
CA ASP A 85 -4.23 -1.86 5.04
C ASP A 85 -4.50 -3.34 4.73
N PHE A 86 -4.15 -3.75 3.52
CA PHE A 86 -4.31 -5.12 3.05
C PHE A 86 -3.05 -5.55 2.33
N PHE A 87 -2.49 -6.65 2.82
CA PHE A 87 -1.36 -7.33 2.21
C PHE A 87 -1.84 -8.70 1.71
N VAL A 88 -1.84 -8.91 0.40
CA VAL A 88 -2.36 -10.13 -0.23
C VAL A 88 -1.28 -10.74 -1.13
N ILE A 89 -1.01 -12.03 -0.95
CA ILE A 89 -0.12 -12.83 -1.80
C ILE A 89 -0.95 -13.89 -2.52
N ASN A 90 -0.68 -14.09 -3.81
CA ASN A 90 -1.39 -15.02 -4.70
C ASN A 90 -0.81 -16.44 -4.65
#